data_AF-A0A0N0E3F0-F1
#
_entry.id   AF-A0A0N0E3F0-F1
#
_cell.length_a   1.000
_cell.length_b   1.000
_cell.length_c   1.000
_cell.angle_alpha   90.00
_cell.angle_beta   90.00
_cell.angle_gamma   90.00
#
_symmetry.space_group_name_H-M   'P 1'
#
loop_
_entity.id
_entity.type
_entity.pdbx_description
1 polymer ?
#
loop_
_entity_poly.entity_id
_entity_poly.type
_entity_poly.pdbx_seq_one_letter_code
_entity_poly.pdbx_strand_id
1 'polypeptide(L)'
;MNNLQFCAPRLDAFLELLEPSWSNQDLVVRLIGDNTLARDLAEAAQARGVGLLRELPREDEVAAGAQWIIFTEEDGARLADQLLACVGLSDVSLLAPITDHHFSRRPLFLVSIPKSGTHLLYELARALGYQEGVVLPEFPKPQTWYCVEYSNSHTVAADFFVDSVRRSSFGNRHHAFLSSPALFMYRHPLDILVSEANYYEREGKTTFAGWLSGLDVAGRISRLLDDNWLLGSLRQRIGGFLPWLDFPNVASLSFEELIGAAGGGREVDQLRLIWSILLKLQAPGSPVAIAAKLFNRDSATFRSGQIGGFRQAMAAVDIARFVEHNQDLLSTLGYPLDGSIDLPANRRVRQASPLRYATETFDETPILLEGDFFSCNLVRFRRRLYALPLQVGAVDLRACSEAQLAALPSASSIGELKALLLLGRSAVEERQVVLQEVSRLLVGRSAEPEEGPSLVTTYNGFNVFRIQQRFIGLRQAAGPMDLSGSLQTLLKRYPTSDLLIARTLDELAEHIDGLSMVMRGYDTRNEGESDLDGQLQDANRELAYQLERANARIDSMEQMLLHLSQPWWQRLWSRITSKPGGQS
;
A
#
# COMPACT_ATOMS: atom_id res chain seq x y z
N MET A 1 22.84 15.62 -23.99
CA MET A 1 21.75 15.60 -23.00
C MET A 1 22.04 14.54 -21.96
N ASN A 2 21.64 14.78 -20.70
CA ASN A 2 21.86 13.79 -19.64
C ASN A 2 21.03 12.52 -19.85
N ASN A 3 21.64 11.39 -19.52
CA ASN A 3 21.00 10.08 -19.56
C ASN A 3 21.58 9.19 -18.45
N LEU A 4 20.74 8.42 -17.77
CA LEU A 4 21.15 7.47 -16.73
C LEU A 4 20.64 6.07 -17.07
N GLN A 5 21.53 5.09 -17.03
CA GLN A 5 21.23 3.69 -17.29
C GLN A 5 21.77 2.82 -16.17
N PHE A 6 21.10 1.68 -15.98
CA PHE A 6 21.48 0.67 -15.00
C PHE A 6 21.50 -0.72 -15.64
N CYS A 7 22.42 -1.57 -15.23
CA CYS A 7 22.47 -2.98 -15.63
C CYS A 7 22.94 -3.89 -14.49
N ALA A 8 22.96 -5.21 -14.70
CA ALA A 8 23.48 -6.13 -13.69
C ALA A 8 24.98 -5.88 -13.42
N PRO A 9 25.49 -6.09 -12.18
CA PRO A 9 26.90 -5.91 -11.83
C PRO A 9 27.78 -7.04 -12.41
N ARG A 10 27.79 -7.18 -13.74
CA ARG A 10 28.53 -8.21 -14.48
C ARG A 10 29.12 -7.59 -15.74
N LEU A 11 30.32 -8.02 -16.12
CA LEU A 11 31.07 -7.46 -17.25
C LEU A 11 30.27 -7.47 -18.56
N ASP A 12 29.63 -8.60 -18.87
CA ASP A 12 28.84 -8.79 -20.09
C ASP A 12 27.69 -7.77 -20.22
N ALA A 13 26.98 -7.51 -19.11
CA ALA A 13 25.86 -6.56 -19.09
C ALA A 13 26.31 -5.10 -19.30
N PHE A 14 27.52 -4.73 -18.86
CA PHE A 14 28.09 -3.42 -19.13
C PHE A 14 28.55 -3.30 -20.59
N LEU A 15 29.24 -4.33 -21.10
CA LEU A 15 29.73 -4.32 -22.48
C LEU A 15 28.59 -4.23 -23.50
N GLU A 16 27.47 -4.91 -23.26
CA GLU A 16 26.27 -4.83 -24.11
C GLU A 16 25.79 -3.39 -24.34
N LEU A 17 25.86 -2.53 -23.31
CA LEU A 17 25.44 -1.13 -23.39
C LEU A 17 26.52 -0.20 -23.92
N LEU A 18 27.80 -0.51 -23.66
CA LEU A 18 28.92 0.37 -23.98
C LEU A 18 29.49 0.16 -25.39
N GLU A 19 29.51 -1.09 -25.88
CA GLU A 19 30.12 -1.45 -27.17
C GLU A 19 29.61 -0.63 -28.36
N PRO A 20 28.29 -0.33 -28.49
CA PRO A 20 27.81 0.52 -29.57
C PRO A 20 28.46 1.92 -29.59
N SER A 21 28.81 2.45 -28.41
CA SER A 21 29.38 3.80 -28.27
C SER A 21 30.91 3.83 -28.41
N TRP A 22 31.60 2.73 -28.09
CA TRP A 22 33.07 2.66 -28.10
C TRP A 22 33.72 2.79 -29.49
N SER A 23 32.92 2.71 -30.56
CA SER A 23 33.40 2.98 -31.93
C SER A 23 33.68 4.47 -32.21
N ASN A 24 33.22 5.38 -31.34
CA ASN A 24 33.40 6.82 -31.51
C ASN A 24 34.74 7.29 -30.90
N GLN A 25 35.65 7.78 -31.75
CA GLN A 25 37.00 8.22 -31.33
C GLN A 25 36.99 9.49 -30.46
N ASP A 26 35.94 10.31 -30.53
CA ASP A 26 35.82 11.55 -29.75
C ASP A 26 35.18 11.32 -28.36
N LEU A 27 34.91 10.06 -28.00
CA LEU A 27 34.21 9.72 -26.78
C LEU A 27 35.14 9.74 -25.56
N VAL A 28 34.82 10.61 -24.59
CA VAL A 28 35.51 10.59 -23.28
C VAL A 28 34.81 9.59 -22.37
N VAL A 29 35.55 8.58 -21.92
CA VAL A 29 35.04 7.54 -21.01
C VAL A 29 35.75 7.64 -19.66
N ARG A 30 34.96 7.76 -18.58
CA ARG A 30 35.41 7.80 -17.20
C ARG A 30 34.94 6.54 -16.48
N LEU A 31 35.82 5.86 -15.76
CA LEU A 31 35.53 4.64 -15.00
C LEU A 31 35.81 4.86 -13.52
N ILE A 32 34.74 4.91 -12.73
CA ILE A 32 34.74 5.22 -11.29
C ILE A 32 34.52 3.93 -10.49
N GLY A 33 35.50 3.62 -9.64
CA GLY A 33 35.55 2.43 -8.78
C GLY A 33 36.83 1.62 -8.93
N ASP A 34 37.09 0.74 -7.97
CA ASP A 34 38.34 0.00 -7.78
C ASP A 34 38.13 -1.52 -7.54
N ASN A 35 36.91 -2.01 -7.73
CA ASN A 35 36.57 -3.42 -7.52
C ASN A 35 36.95 -4.31 -8.72
N THR A 36 36.60 -5.60 -8.65
CA THR A 36 36.87 -6.56 -9.73
C THR A 36 36.22 -6.17 -11.05
N LEU A 37 34.95 -5.74 -11.03
CA LEU A 37 34.26 -5.27 -12.23
C LEU A 37 34.96 -4.07 -12.89
N ALA A 38 35.49 -3.13 -12.09
CA ALA A 38 36.26 -1.99 -12.60
C ALA A 38 37.60 -2.39 -13.23
N ARG A 39 38.22 -3.49 -12.79
CA ARG A 39 39.43 -4.03 -13.42
C ARG A 39 39.10 -4.71 -14.73
N ASP A 40 38.08 -5.57 -14.73
CA ASP A 40 37.63 -6.31 -15.91
C ASP A 40 37.17 -5.36 -17.04
N LEU A 41 36.42 -4.31 -16.69
CA LEU A 41 36.01 -3.28 -17.65
C LEU A 41 37.18 -2.50 -18.21
N ALA A 42 38.20 -2.24 -17.40
CA ALA A 42 39.39 -1.52 -17.87
C ALA A 42 40.22 -2.35 -18.84
N GLU A 43 40.39 -3.65 -18.57
CA GLU A 43 41.03 -4.58 -19.49
C GLU A 43 40.24 -4.70 -20.80
N ALA A 44 38.91 -4.80 -20.73
CA ALA A 44 38.05 -4.88 -21.91
C ALA A 44 38.07 -3.61 -22.77
N ALA A 45 38.14 -2.43 -22.14
CA ALA A 45 38.27 -1.14 -22.80
C ALA A 45 39.66 -1.00 -23.46
N GLN A 46 40.73 -1.37 -22.74
CA GLN A 46 42.10 -1.36 -23.26
C GLN A 46 42.25 -2.29 -24.48
N ALA A 47 41.66 -3.49 -24.43
CA ALA A 47 41.66 -4.43 -25.55
C ALA A 47 40.99 -3.87 -26.83
N ARG A 48 40.12 -2.86 -26.68
CA ARG A 48 39.43 -2.16 -27.78
C ARG A 48 40.02 -0.79 -28.10
N GLY A 49 41.13 -0.40 -27.45
CA GLY A 49 41.78 0.89 -27.67
C GLY A 49 41.03 2.09 -27.08
N VAL A 50 40.12 1.88 -26.13
CA VAL A 50 39.35 2.95 -25.48
C VAL A 50 40.15 3.51 -24.29
N GLY A 51 40.44 4.81 -24.33
CA GLY A 51 41.08 5.52 -23.22
C GLY A 51 40.12 5.73 -22.05
N LEU A 52 40.59 5.44 -20.83
CA LEU A 52 39.79 5.60 -19.60
C LEU A 52 40.42 6.64 -18.66
N LEU A 53 39.59 7.54 -18.14
CA LEU A 53 39.93 8.41 -17.02
C LEU A 53 39.34 7.83 -15.72
N ARG A 54 40.00 8.04 -14.58
CA ARG A 54 39.62 7.46 -13.27
C ARG A 54 38.98 8.45 -12.29
N GLU A 55 38.81 9.70 -12.71
CA GLU A 55 38.29 10.78 -11.87
C GLU A 55 36.98 11.31 -12.44
N LEU A 56 36.09 11.80 -11.58
CA LEU A 56 34.89 12.53 -12.02
C LEU A 56 35.29 13.86 -12.66
N PRO A 57 34.52 14.35 -13.65
CA PRO A 57 34.76 15.67 -14.19
C PRO A 57 34.45 16.73 -13.13
N ARG A 58 35.23 17.81 -13.13
CA ARG A 58 34.92 18.98 -12.30
C ARG A 58 33.77 19.77 -12.93
N GLU A 59 33.01 20.51 -12.13
CA GLU A 59 31.88 21.31 -12.66
C GLU A 59 32.31 22.36 -13.69
N ASP A 60 33.57 22.83 -13.63
CA ASP A 60 34.17 23.79 -14.56
C ASP A 60 34.79 23.13 -15.80
N GLU A 61 34.95 21.80 -15.82
CA GLU A 61 35.37 21.06 -17.00
C GLU A 61 34.21 21.02 -18.00
N VAL A 62 34.14 22.05 -18.86
CA VAL A 62 33.27 22.02 -20.04
C VAL A 62 33.81 20.96 -20.98
N ALA A 63 33.22 19.78 -20.89
CA ALA A 63 33.43 18.70 -21.83
C ALA A 63 33.10 19.17 -23.25
N ALA A 64 34.10 19.30 -24.11
CA ALA A 64 33.87 19.40 -25.54
C ALA A 64 33.51 18.01 -26.09
N GLY A 65 32.27 17.56 -25.91
CA GLY A 65 31.77 16.31 -26.51
C GLY A 65 30.96 15.42 -25.56
N ALA A 66 30.42 14.33 -26.12
CA ALA A 66 29.66 13.33 -25.38
C ALA A 66 30.57 12.57 -24.41
N GLN A 67 30.13 12.43 -23.16
CA GLN A 67 30.87 11.73 -22.12
C GLN A 67 30.11 10.53 -21.57
N TRP A 68 30.82 9.42 -21.34
CA TRP A 68 30.34 8.32 -20.51
C TRP A 68 31.04 8.35 -19.16
N ILE A 69 30.26 8.21 -18.08
CA ILE A 69 30.76 7.97 -16.73
C ILE A 69 30.19 6.65 -16.27
N ILE A 70 31.09 5.69 -16.02
CA ILE A 70 30.77 4.32 -15.66
C ILE A 70 31.09 4.15 -14.19
N PHE A 71 30.09 3.79 -13.40
CA PHE A 71 30.24 3.43 -11.99
C PHE A 71 30.23 1.92 -11.85
N THR A 72 30.98 1.42 -10.87
CA THR A 72 31.06 -0.01 -10.56
C THR A 72 30.74 -0.34 -9.10
N GLU A 73 30.45 0.67 -8.27
CA GLU A 73 30.08 0.50 -6.85
C GLU A 73 28.78 -0.30 -6.70
N GLU A 74 28.83 -1.36 -5.88
CA GLU A 74 27.71 -2.29 -5.67
C GLU A 74 26.94 -1.96 -4.38
N ASP A 75 27.52 -1.18 -3.47
CA ASP A 75 26.82 -0.65 -2.29
C ASP A 75 25.89 0.50 -2.68
N GLY A 76 24.59 0.36 -2.41
CA GLY A 76 23.60 1.34 -2.84
C GLY A 76 23.79 2.73 -2.23
N ALA A 77 24.29 2.83 -1.01
CA ALA A 77 24.50 4.11 -0.33
C ALA A 77 25.71 4.86 -0.89
N ARG A 78 26.84 4.16 -1.10
CA ARG A 78 28.04 4.72 -1.73
C ARG A 78 27.78 5.09 -3.18
N LEU A 79 27.07 4.26 -3.93
CA LEU A 79 26.69 4.58 -5.31
C LEU A 79 25.81 5.82 -5.36
N ALA A 80 24.87 5.99 -4.43
CA ALA A 80 24.04 7.18 -4.36
C ALA A 80 24.88 8.46 -4.17
N ASP A 81 25.90 8.43 -3.30
CA ASP A 81 26.81 9.56 -3.09
C ASP A 81 27.64 9.87 -4.35
N GLN A 82 28.14 8.83 -5.04
CA GLN A 82 28.87 8.97 -6.31
C GLN A 82 27.99 9.56 -7.42
N LEU A 83 26.75 9.08 -7.56
CA LEU A 83 25.79 9.59 -8.54
C LEU A 83 25.42 11.05 -8.26
N LEU A 84 25.21 11.41 -6.99
CA LEU A 84 24.88 12.79 -6.61
C LEU A 84 26.00 13.79 -6.87
N ALA A 85 27.27 13.35 -6.88
CA ALA A 85 28.38 14.19 -7.34
C ALA A 85 28.24 14.63 -8.81
N CYS A 86 27.38 13.95 -9.60
CA CYS A 86 27.07 14.30 -10.98
C CYS A 86 25.86 15.23 -11.15
N VAL A 87 25.26 15.74 -10.06
CA VAL A 87 24.03 16.58 -10.15
C VAL A 87 24.25 17.90 -10.90
N GLY A 88 25.47 18.42 -10.88
CA GLY A 88 25.87 19.64 -11.59
C GLY A 88 26.25 19.45 -13.05
N LEU A 89 26.46 18.20 -13.49
CA LEU A 89 26.97 17.89 -14.82
C LEU A 89 25.87 17.97 -15.89
N SER A 90 26.27 18.39 -17.08
CA SER A 90 25.43 18.44 -18.28
C SER A 90 26.06 17.63 -19.41
N ASP A 91 25.21 17.12 -20.31
CA ASP A 91 25.60 16.34 -21.48
C ASP A 91 26.40 15.06 -21.18
N VAL A 92 26.06 14.40 -20.07
CA VAL A 92 26.67 13.14 -19.63
C VAL A 92 25.74 11.94 -19.75
N SER A 93 26.28 10.80 -20.19
CA SER A 93 25.66 9.48 -20.06
C SER A 93 26.27 8.74 -18.89
N LEU A 94 25.45 8.37 -17.90
CA LEU A 94 25.87 7.60 -16.75
C LEU A 94 25.44 6.14 -16.91
N LEU A 95 26.35 5.21 -16.61
CA LEU A 95 26.06 3.79 -16.48
C LEU A 95 26.48 3.29 -15.10
N ALA A 96 25.58 2.63 -14.39
CA ALA A 96 25.83 2.13 -13.04
C ALA A 96 25.23 0.72 -12.83
N PRO A 97 25.68 -0.06 -11.84
CA PRO A 97 25.06 -1.34 -11.53
C PRO A 97 23.74 -1.16 -10.79
N ILE A 98 22.83 -2.13 -10.93
CA ILE A 98 21.62 -2.23 -10.12
C ILE A 98 22.01 -2.66 -8.70
N THR A 99 21.80 -1.77 -7.71
CA THR A 99 22.02 -2.02 -6.28
C THR A 99 20.71 -2.24 -5.52
N ASP A 100 20.77 -2.40 -4.20
CA ASP A 100 19.60 -2.47 -3.32
C ASP A 100 18.87 -1.11 -3.18
N HIS A 101 19.52 0.01 -3.54
CA HIS A 101 18.93 1.36 -3.59
C HIS A 101 18.23 1.66 -4.92
N HIS A 102 18.41 0.82 -5.94
CA HIS A 102 17.79 0.98 -7.25
C HIS A 102 16.25 1.08 -7.14
N PHE A 103 15.64 1.95 -7.95
CA PHE A 103 14.20 2.24 -7.88
C PHE A 103 13.31 0.98 -7.97
N SER A 104 13.75 -0.04 -8.71
CA SER A 104 13.01 -1.31 -8.85
C SER A 104 13.07 -2.21 -7.62
N ARG A 105 13.85 -1.86 -6.59
CA ARG A 105 14.01 -2.62 -5.35
C ARG A 105 13.26 -2.02 -4.16
N ARG A 106 12.73 -0.80 -4.30
CA ARG A 106 12.09 -0.07 -3.19
C ARG A 106 10.72 0.47 -3.61
N PRO A 107 9.76 0.58 -2.67
CA PRO A 107 8.56 1.37 -2.90
C PRO A 107 8.92 2.86 -2.86
N LEU A 108 8.01 3.70 -3.34
CA LEU A 108 8.12 5.15 -3.27
C LEU A 108 6.95 5.74 -2.48
N PHE A 109 7.21 6.70 -1.60
CA PHE A 109 6.15 7.43 -0.91
C PHE A 109 5.95 8.81 -1.53
N LEU A 110 4.69 9.21 -1.74
CA LEU A 110 4.36 10.52 -2.29
C LEU A 110 3.61 11.35 -1.23
N VAL A 111 4.17 12.52 -0.95
CA VAL A 111 3.59 13.50 -0.03
C VAL A 111 3.52 14.85 -0.73
N SER A 112 2.42 15.57 -0.56
CA SER A 112 2.24 16.90 -1.14
C SER A 112 1.32 17.75 -0.29
N ILE A 113 1.65 19.04 -0.17
CA ILE A 113 0.70 19.99 0.40
C ILE A 113 -0.53 20.04 -0.52
N PRO A 114 -1.78 20.08 0.00
CA PRO A 114 -2.96 20.31 -0.83
C PRO A 114 -2.75 21.43 -1.85
N LYS A 115 -3.12 21.17 -3.10
CA LYS A 115 -3.02 22.12 -4.22
C LYS A 115 -1.60 22.56 -4.59
N SER A 116 -0.56 21.91 -4.08
CA SER A 116 0.84 22.13 -4.51
C SER A 116 1.21 21.44 -5.82
N GLY A 117 0.27 20.75 -6.48
CA GLY A 117 0.48 20.12 -7.78
C GLY A 117 0.43 18.60 -7.77
N THR A 118 -0.23 17.96 -6.82
CA THR A 118 -0.21 16.50 -6.55
C THR A 118 -0.30 15.60 -7.79
N HIS A 119 -1.09 15.99 -8.79
CA HIS A 119 -1.20 15.23 -10.04
C HIS A 119 0.10 15.27 -10.85
N LEU A 120 0.82 16.40 -10.87
CA LEU A 120 2.15 16.51 -11.46
C LEU A 120 3.14 15.57 -10.79
N LEU A 121 3.05 15.41 -9.46
CA LEU A 121 3.87 14.46 -8.72
C LEU A 121 3.53 13.00 -9.09
N TYR A 122 2.26 12.68 -9.31
CA TYR A 122 1.85 11.35 -9.79
C TYR A 122 2.35 11.07 -11.21
N GLU A 123 2.24 12.05 -12.12
CA GLU A 123 2.80 11.94 -13.47
C GLU A 123 4.32 11.77 -13.44
N LEU A 124 5.02 12.45 -12.52
CA LEU A 124 6.46 12.25 -12.31
C LEU A 124 6.76 10.81 -11.87
N ALA A 125 6.07 10.28 -10.86
CA ALA A 125 6.27 8.91 -10.42
C ALA A 125 6.03 7.90 -11.55
N ARG A 126 4.97 8.08 -12.36
CA ARG A 126 4.67 7.25 -13.53
C ARG A 126 5.75 7.39 -14.61
N ALA A 127 6.21 8.59 -14.90
CA ALA A 127 7.25 8.85 -15.90
C ALA A 127 8.61 8.26 -15.50
N LEU A 128 8.90 8.17 -14.19
CA LEU A 128 10.05 7.47 -13.62
C LEU A 128 9.91 5.93 -13.67
N GLY A 129 8.73 5.41 -14.04
CA GLY A 129 8.48 3.98 -14.18
C GLY A 129 7.91 3.29 -12.93
N TYR A 130 7.39 4.04 -11.96
CA TYR A 130 6.67 3.46 -10.82
C TYR A 130 5.22 3.11 -11.18
N GLN A 131 4.74 1.98 -10.65
CA GLN A 131 3.34 1.59 -10.69
C GLN A 131 2.53 2.30 -9.62
N GLU A 132 1.24 2.48 -9.86
CA GLU A 132 0.31 3.12 -8.92
C GLU A 132 -0.23 2.10 -7.92
N GLY A 133 0.15 2.29 -6.64
CA GLY A 133 -0.39 1.51 -5.52
C GLY A 133 -1.44 2.28 -4.72
N VAL A 134 -1.24 3.59 -4.55
CA VAL A 134 -2.07 4.53 -3.75
C VAL A 134 -2.17 4.15 -2.28
N VAL A 135 -2.80 3.03 -1.97
CA VAL A 135 -2.96 2.51 -0.61
C VAL A 135 -1.82 1.56 -0.28
N LEU A 136 -1.13 1.82 0.82
CA LEU A 136 -0.03 1.00 1.29
C LEU A 136 -0.52 -0.37 1.79
N PRO A 137 -0.07 -1.50 1.21
CA PRO A 137 -0.32 -2.81 1.77
C PRO A 137 0.65 -3.11 2.92
N GLU A 138 0.37 -4.16 3.69
CA GLU A 138 1.23 -4.64 4.78
C GLU A 138 2.68 -4.92 4.31
N PHE A 139 2.83 -5.43 3.09
CA PHE A 139 4.12 -5.67 2.44
C PHE A 139 4.19 -4.89 1.11
N PRO A 140 4.75 -3.67 1.12
CA PRO A 140 4.84 -2.83 -0.06
C PRO A 140 5.64 -3.50 -1.19
N LYS A 141 5.15 -3.32 -2.41
CA LYS A 141 5.81 -3.84 -3.60
C LYS A 141 6.89 -2.86 -4.05
N PRO A 142 8.09 -3.36 -4.42
CA PRO A 142 9.08 -2.55 -5.11
C PRO A 142 8.52 -1.90 -6.37
N GLN A 143 9.14 -0.82 -6.84
CA GLN A 143 8.74 -0.11 -8.06
C GLN A 143 7.26 0.33 -8.08
N THR A 144 6.66 0.50 -6.91
CA THR A 144 5.27 0.95 -6.75
C THR A 144 5.25 2.15 -5.82
N TRP A 145 4.45 3.17 -6.14
CA TRP A 145 4.29 4.33 -5.29
C TRP A 145 3.01 4.25 -4.45
N TYR A 146 3.10 4.80 -3.23
CA TYR A 146 2.03 4.79 -2.24
C TYR A 146 1.88 6.15 -1.55
N CYS A 147 0.69 6.41 -1.03
CA CYS A 147 0.48 7.44 -0.01
C CYS A 147 1.03 6.93 1.32
N VAL A 148 1.50 7.86 2.16
CA VAL A 148 2.03 7.51 3.49
C VAL A 148 0.92 6.97 4.39
N GLU A 149 -0.27 7.59 4.35
CA GLU A 149 -1.45 7.10 5.05
C GLU A 149 -2.62 6.92 4.10
N TYR A 150 -3.25 5.74 4.21
CA TYR A 150 -4.44 5.37 3.43
C TYR A 150 -4.26 5.68 1.94
N SER A 151 -5.18 6.42 1.33
CA SER A 151 -5.09 6.90 -0.05
C SER A 151 -4.74 8.40 -0.13
N ASN A 152 -4.27 9.02 0.96
CA ASN A 152 -4.09 10.46 1.05
C ASN A 152 -2.61 10.91 0.92
N SER A 153 -2.26 11.54 -0.19
CA SER A 153 -0.95 12.16 -0.37
C SER A 153 -0.79 13.49 0.37
N HIS A 154 -1.83 13.96 1.06
CA HIS A 154 -1.83 15.20 1.85
C HIS A 154 -1.67 14.94 3.35
N THR A 155 -0.86 13.96 3.71
CA THR A 155 -0.59 13.61 5.10
C THR A 155 0.39 14.62 5.71
N VAL A 156 -0.05 15.35 6.73
CA VAL A 156 0.86 16.22 7.52
C VAL A 156 1.77 15.33 8.37
N ALA A 157 2.95 15.84 8.72
CA ALA A 157 3.94 15.02 9.42
C ALA A 157 3.45 14.58 10.82
N ALA A 158 2.72 15.45 11.52
CA ALA A 158 2.19 15.15 12.85
C ALA A 158 1.18 13.99 12.83
N ASP A 159 0.31 13.92 11.83
CA ASP A 159 -0.67 12.83 11.70
C ASP A 159 0.08 11.49 11.60
N PHE A 160 1.09 11.41 10.72
CA PHE A 160 1.86 10.20 10.54
C PHE A 160 2.70 9.80 11.77
N PHE A 161 3.47 10.74 12.32
CA PHE A 161 4.47 10.45 13.36
C PHE A 161 3.93 10.50 14.79
N VAL A 162 2.74 11.05 15.00
CA VAL A 162 2.11 11.12 16.32
C VAL A 162 0.84 10.29 16.34
N ASP A 163 -0.10 10.56 15.44
CA ASP A 163 -1.42 9.95 15.51
C ASP A 163 -1.43 8.50 15.01
N SER A 164 -0.80 8.21 13.87
CA SER A 164 -0.66 6.83 13.39
C SER A 164 0.21 6.02 14.33
N VAL A 165 1.32 6.58 14.82
CA VAL A 165 2.18 5.91 15.80
C VAL A 165 1.42 5.49 17.06
N ARG A 166 0.48 6.31 17.54
CA ARG A 166 -0.37 5.99 18.71
C ARG A 166 -1.39 4.88 18.44
N ARG A 167 -1.76 4.66 17.18
CA ARG A 167 -2.81 3.71 16.78
C ARG A 167 -2.27 2.43 16.15
N SER A 168 -1.04 2.45 15.66
CA SER A 168 -0.39 1.33 15.00
C SER A 168 0.32 0.42 15.99
N SER A 169 0.30 -0.87 15.70
CA SER A 169 1.08 -1.86 16.43
C SER A 169 2.58 -1.52 16.37
N PHE A 170 3.29 -1.81 17.46
CA PHE A 170 4.74 -1.59 17.55
C PHE A 170 5.21 -0.14 17.29
N GLY A 171 4.31 0.84 17.52
CA GLY A 171 4.59 2.26 17.32
C GLY A 171 4.93 2.62 15.87
N ASN A 172 4.35 1.88 14.91
CA ASN A 172 4.59 2.05 13.48
C ASN A 172 6.06 1.88 13.02
N ARG A 173 6.96 1.36 13.87
CA ARG A 173 8.39 1.21 13.55
C ARG A 173 8.68 0.26 12.40
N HIS A 174 7.74 -0.64 12.10
CA HIS A 174 7.82 -1.60 10.98
C HIS A 174 7.32 -1.01 9.65
N HIS A 175 6.83 0.24 9.65
CA HIS A 175 6.37 0.90 8.44
C HIS A 175 7.53 1.13 7.47
N ALA A 176 7.34 0.81 6.19
CA ALA A 176 8.39 0.89 5.17
C ALA A 176 8.86 2.32 4.82
N PHE A 177 8.30 3.36 5.47
CA PHE A 177 8.59 4.76 5.14
C PHE A 177 10.06 5.08 5.35
N LEU A 178 10.59 4.83 6.55
CA LEU A 178 11.96 5.20 6.91
C LEU A 178 13.02 4.43 6.09
N SER A 179 12.66 3.25 5.59
CA SER A 179 13.53 2.41 4.75
C SER A 179 13.31 2.63 3.25
N SER A 180 12.53 3.62 2.84
CA SER A 180 12.19 3.85 1.43
C SER A 180 12.27 5.34 1.08
N PRO A 181 12.52 5.67 -0.19
CA PRO A 181 12.48 7.05 -0.64
C PRO A 181 11.06 7.63 -0.55
N ALA A 182 11.01 8.93 -0.30
CA ALA A 182 9.79 9.72 -0.39
C ALA A 182 10.03 10.97 -1.24
N LEU A 183 9.02 11.38 -2.01
CA LEU A 183 8.99 12.68 -2.67
C LEU A 183 8.01 13.58 -1.93
N PHE A 184 8.48 14.74 -1.50
CA PHE A 184 7.65 15.77 -0.88
C PHE A 184 7.55 16.99 -1.78
N MET A 185 6.34 17.30 -2.22
CA MET A 185 6.09 18.46 -3.07
C MET A 185 5.40 19.59 -2.30
N TYR A 186 5.96 20.79 -2.47
CA TYR A 186 5.43 22.03 -1.95
C TYR A 186 5.30 23.07 -3.07
N ARG A 187 4.66 24.19 -2.76
CA ARG A 187 4.40 25.29 -3.69
C ARG A 187 4.34 26.60 -2.92
N HIS A 188 4.49 27.74 -3.60
CA HIS A 188 4.32 29.04 -2.97
C HIS A 188 2.98 29.12 -2.20
N PRO A 189 2.98 29.45 -0.90
CA PRO A 189 1.78 29.44 -0.05
C PRO A 189 0.57 30.20 -0.61
N LEU A 190 0.82 31.38 -1.19
CA LEU A 190 -0.27 32.21 -1.74
C LEU A 190 -0.88 31.62 -3.02
N ASP A 191 -0.12 30.87 -3.80
CA ASP A 191 -0.67 30.15 -4.96
C ASP A 191 -1.52 28.95 -4.52
N ILE A 192 -1.15 28.28 -3.42
CA ILE A 192 -1.98 27.26 -2.78
C ILE A 192 -3.31 27.88 -2.36
N LEU A 193 -3.27 29.00 -1.62
CA LEU A 193 -4.48 29.70 -1.16
C LEU A 193 -5.44 30.04 -2.30
N VAL A 194 -4.92 30.59 -3.40
CA VAL A 194 -5.74 30.95 -4.56
C VAL A 194 -6.32 29.71 -5.22
N SER A 195 -5.55 28.62 -5.29
CA SER A 195 -6.03 27.34 -5.82
C SER A 195 -7.13 26.73 -4.95
N GLU A 196 -6.97 26.79 -3.62
CA GLU A 196 -7.97 26.38 -2.63
C GLU A 196 -9.26 27.19 -2.77
N ALA A 197 -9.18 28.52 -2.80
CA ALA A 197 -10.34 29.41 -2.93
C ALA A 197 -11.21 29.06 -4.15
N ASN A 198 -10.59 28.66 -5.26
CA ASN A 198 -11.30 28.32 -6.49
C ASN A 198 -11.75 26.85 -6.58
N TYR A 199 -11.16 25.97 -5.77
CA TYR A 199 -11.48 24.54 -5.75
C TYR A 199 -12.54 24.22 -4.69
N TYR A 200 -12.42 24.80 -3.50
CA TYR A 200 -13.20 24.44 -2.32
C TYR A 200 -14.67 24.83 -2.38
N GLU A 201 -15.03 25.93 -3.06
CA GLU A 201 -16.44 26.32 -3.27
C GLU A 201 -17.24 25.34 -4.15
N ARG A 202 -16.56 24.51 -4.95
CA ARG A 202 -17.25 23.66 -5.93
C ARG A 202 -18.07 22.57 -5.23
N GLU A 203 -19.38 22.62 -5.44
CA GLU A 203 -20.31 21.63 -4.89
C GLU A 203 -19.91 20.20 -5.29
N GLY A 204 -19.97 19.29 -4.31
CA GLY A 204 -19.55 17.89 -4.50
C GLY A 204 -18.04 17.64 -4.61
N LYS A 205 -17.20 18.69 -4.59
CA LYS A 205 -15.73 18.54 -4.55
C LYS A 205 -15.14 18.57 -3.16
N THR A 206 -15.79 19.27 -2.22
CA THR A 206 -15.42 19.27 -0.81
C THR A 206 -16.66 19.22 0.07
N THR A 207 -16.50 18.67 1.28
CA THR A 207 -17.57 18.61 2.29
C THR A 207 -17.90 19.98 2.88
N PHE A 208 -17.00 20.95 2.71
CA PHE A 208 -17.13 22.31 3.24
C PHE A 208 -17.40 23.35 2.15
N ALA A 209 -17.86 22.94 0.96
CA ALA A 209 -18.24 23.88 -0.10
C ALA A 209 -19.30 24.90 0.36
N GLY A 210 -20.25 24.45 1.20
CA GLY A 210 -21.26 25.32 1.81
C GLY A 210 -20.68 26.42 2.71
N TRP A 211 -19.52 26.19 3.34
CA TRP A 211 -18.82 27.17 4.18
C TRP A 211 -18.33 28.39 3.38
N LEU A 212 -18.04 28.18 2.10
CA LEU A 212 -17.54 29.19 1.18
C LEU A 212 -18.61 29.70 0.19
N SER A 213 -19.83 29.17 0.28
CA SER A 213 -20.92 29.49 -0.64
C SER A 213 -21.34 30.96 -0.51
N GLY A 214 -21.61 31.60 -1.65
CA GLY A 214 -22.02 33.00 -1.72
C GLY A 214 -20.88 34.02 -1.59
N LEU A 215 -19.64 33.57 -1.35
CA LEU A 215 -18.47 34.43 -1.37
C LEU A 215 -17.86 34.48 -2.79
N ASP A 216 -17.53 35.67 -3.25
CA ASP A 216 -16.71 35.82 -4.45
C ASP A 216 -15.27 35.34 -4.21
N VAL A 217 -14.42 35.38 -5.23
CA VAL A 217 -13.03 34.87 -5.11
C VAL A 217 -12.25 35.64 -4.05
N ALA A 218 -12.42 36.96 -3.97
CA ALA A 218 -11.73 37.81 -2.99
C ALA A 218 -12.19 37.49 -1.56
N GLY A 219 -13.49 37.35 -1.33
CA GLY A 219 -14.07 36.97 -0.04
C GLY A 219 -13.61 35.59 0.42
N ARG A 220 -13.50 34.62 -0.50
CA ARG A 220 -12.95 33.29 -0.19
C ARG A 220 -11.47 33.33 0.16
N ILE A 221 -10.67 34.09 -0.59
CA ILE A 221 -9.25 34.28 -0.28
C ILE A 221 -9.10 34.89 1.11
N SER A 222 -9.81 35.98 1.40
CA SER A 222 -9.78 36.64 2.70
C SER A 222 -10.19 35.68 3.82
N ARG A 223 -11.25 34.88 3.62
CA ARG A 223 -11.68 33.87 4.59
C ARG A 223 -10.62 32.80 4.82
N LEU A 224 -10.08 32.20 3.75
CA LEU A 224 -9.16 31.07 3.82
C LEU A 224 -7.75 31.44 4.30
N LEU A 225 -7.36 32.71 4.15
CA LEU A 225 -6.06 33.22 4.60
C LEU A 225 -5.92 33.07 6.12
N ASP A 226 -6.96 33.45 6.87
CA ASP A 226 -6.96 33.52 8.33
C ASP A 226 -8.16 32.78 8.98
N ASP A 227 -8.61 31.66 8.39
CA ASP A 227 -9.76 30.88 8.92
C ASP A 227 -9.42 30.21 10.26
N ASN A 228 -9.79 30.83 11.37
CA ASN A 228 -9.51 30.27 12.71
C ASN A 228 -10.59 29.29 13.21
N TRP A 229 -11.59 28.94 12.40
CA TRP A 229 -12.77 28.21 12.88
C TRP A 229 -12.83 26.78 12.33
N LEU A 230 -12.73 26.62 11.01
CA LEU A 230 -12.98 25.33 10.36
C LEU A 230 -11.71 24.73 9.78
N LEU A 231 -11.05 25.45 8.88
CA LEU A 231 -9.92 24.91 8.11
C LEU A 231 -8.55 25.23 8.72
N GLY A 232 -8.48 26.10 9.72
CA GLY A 232 -7.23 26.66 10.23
C GLY A 232 -6.68 27.74 9.30
N SER A 233 -5.82 28.63 9.81
CA SER A 233 -5.11 29.63 9.00
C SER A 233 -4.26 28.97 7.91
N LEU A 234 -3.95 29.69 6.82
CA LEU A 234 -3.05 29.18 5.77
C LEU A 234 -1.71 28.73 6.34
N ARG A 235 -1.21 29.47 7.34
CA ARG A 235 0.00 29.14 8.09
C ARG A 235 -0.11 27.76 8.75
N GLN A 236 -1.20 27.48 9.46
CA GLN A 236 -1.40 26.19 10.13
C GLN A 236 -1.49 25.05 9.11
N ARG A 237 -2.25 25.25 8.02
CA ARG A 237 -2.43 24.23 6.96
C ARG A 237 -1.11 23.85 6.29
N ILE A 238 -0.24 24.82 6.03
CA ILE A 238 1.07 24.59 5.39
C ILE A 238 2.13 24.16 6.42
N GLY A 239 2.12 24.77 7.60
CA GLY A 239 3.10 24.55 8.66
C GLY A 239 3.23 23.09 9.08
N GLY A 240 2.11 22.35 9.11
CA GLY A 240 2.09 20.91 9.43
C GLY A 240 2.89 20.03 8.46
N PHE A 241 3.22 20.52 7.27
CA PHE A 241 4.03 19.80 6.28
C PHE A 241 5.52 20.15 6.33
N LEU A 242 5.92 21.25 6.98
CA LEU A 242 7.32 21.68 7.01
C LEU A 242 8.29 20.61 7.53
N PRO A 243 7.94 19.78 8.55
CA PRO A 243 8.86 18.73 9.01
C PRO A 243 9.25 17.73 7.92
N TRP A 244 8.45 17.55 6.86
CA TRP A 244 8.83 16.68 5.73
C TRP A 244 10.12 17.13 5.02
N LEU A 245 10.51 18.41 5.15
CA LEU A 245 11.74 18.94 4.58
C LEU A 245 13.00 18.41 5.26
N ASP A 246 12.89 17.94 6.50
CA ASP A 246 14.04 17.60 7.35
C ASP A 246 14.30 16.09 7.42
N PHE A 247 13.38 15.26 6.89
CA PHE A 247 13.56 13.82 6.90
C PHE A 247 14.58 13.37 5.86
N PRO A 248 15.56 12.54 6.25
CA PRO A 248 16.69 12.24 5.38
C PRO A 248 16.33 11.30 4.23
N ASN A 249 15.21 10.59 4.28
CA ASN A 249 14.69 9.77 3.19
C ASN A 249 13.72 10.54 2.26
N VAL A 250 13.50 11.83 2.50
CA VAL A 250 12.58 12.67 1.72
C VAL A 250 13.35 13.57 0.76
N ALA A 251 13.06 13.46 -0.53
CA ALA A 251 13.45 14.45 -1.54
C ALA A 251 12.36 15.52 -1.66
N SER A 252 12.65 16.72 -1.18
CA SER A 252 11.76 17.87 -1.32
C SER A 252 11.90 18.54 -2.69
N LEU A 253 10.78 18.86 -3.35
CA LEU A 253 10.75 19.58 -4.62
C LEU A 253 9.64 20.64 -4.63
N SER A 254 9.87 21.75 -5.32
CA SER A 254 8.84 22.78 -5.52
C SER A 254 8.07 22.57 -6.82
N PHE A 255 6.81 22.98 -6.82
CA PHE A 255 6.00 23.07 -8.03
C PHE A 255 6.66 23.95 -9.08
N GLU A 256 7.24 25.08 -8.65
CA GLU A 256 7.84 26.08 -9.52
C GLU A 256 9.03 25.52 -10.31
N GLU A 257 9.82 24.64 -9.70
CA GLU A 257 10.88 23.91 -10.39
C GLU A 257 10.31 22.83 -11.32
N LEU A 258 9.36 22.03 -10.85
CA LEU A 258 8.93 20.83 -11.57
C LEU A 258 8.04 21.14 -12.79
N ILE A 259 7.24 22.20 -12.76
CA ILE A 259 6.30 22.51 -13.85
C ILE A 259 7.03 23.00 -15.12
N GLY A 260 8.24 23.53 -14.98
CA GLY A 260 9.06 24.03 -16.09
C GLY A 260 8.39 25.16 -16.88
N ALA A 261 8.84 25.35 -18.13
CA ALA A 261 8.40 26.46 -18.98
C ALA A 261 6.88 26.48 -19.23
N ALA A 262 6.22 25.32 -19.26
CA ALA A 262 4.79 25.21 -19.48
C ALA A 262 3.91 25.86 -18.38
N GLY A 263 4.44 25.96 -17.16
CA GLY A 263 3.80 26.64 -16.03
C GLY A 263 4.38 28.01 -15.69
N GLY A 264 5.24 28.57 -16.55
CA GLY A 264 5.96 29.83 -16.29
C GLY A 264 7.26 29.66 -15.49
N GLY A 265 7.72 28.42 -15.29
CA GLY A 265 9.03 28.12 -14.71
C GLY A 265 10.15 28.14 -15.77
N ARG A 266 11.33 27.64 -15.41
CA ARG A 266 12.49 27.57 -16.31
C ARG A 266 12.81 26.12 -16.68
N GLU A 267 12.94 25.83 -17.97
CA GLU A 267 13.26 24.48 -18.47
C GLU A 267 14.57 23.94 -17.86
N VAL A 268 15.62 24.77 -17.78
CA VAL A 268 16.90 24.37 -17.19
C VAL A 268 16.78 23.91 -15.73
N ASP A 269 15.92 24.54 -14.92
CA ASP A 269 15.72 24.13 -13.53
C ASP A 269 14.85 22.87 -13.43
N GLN A 270 13.85 22.73 -14.31
CA GLN A 270 13.04 21.51 -14.41
C GLN A 270 13.92 20.30 -14.75
N LEU A 271 14.75 20.41 -15.80
CA LEU A 271 15.62 19.32 -16.24
C LEU A 271 16.65 18.96 -15.16
N ARG A 272 17.22 19.95 -14.46
CA ARG A 272 18.15 19.70 -13.35
C ARG A 272 17.47 19.07 -12.14
N LEU A 273 16.24 19.49 -11.81
CA LEU A 273 15.46 18.86 -10.74
C LEU A 273 15.17 17.39 -11.07
N ILE A 274 14.70 17.11 -12.29
CA ILE A 274 14.44 15.74 -12.73
C ILE A 274 15.73 14.92 -12.72
N TRP A 275 16.85 15.50 -13.16
CA TRP A 275 18.17 14.85 -13.08
C TRP A 275 18.55 14.48 -11.64
N SER A 276 18.42 15.41 -10.70
CA SER A 276 18.62 15.15 -9.28
C SER A 276 17.74 14.01 -8.75
N ILE A 277 16.47 13.95 -9.16
CA ILE A 277 15.54 12.89 -8.74
C ILE A 277 15.94 11.53 -9.32
N LEU A 278 16.34 11.46 -10.60
CA LEU A 278 16.84 10.23 -11.23
C LEU A 278 18.06 9.67 -10.47
N LEU A 279 19.01 10.54 -10.08
CA LEU A 279 20.19 10.16 -9.33
C LEU A 279 19.84 9.66 -7.92
N LYS A 280 19.01 10.40 -7.18
CA LYS A 280 18.59 10.05 -5.80
C LYS A 280 17.83 8.74 -5.73
N LEU A 281 16.92 8.51 -6.69
CA LEU A 281 16.10 7.30 -6.73
C LEU A 281 16.77 6.14 -7.47
N GLN A 282 17.93 6.39 -8.08
CA GLN A 282 18.60 5.43 -8.98
C GLN A 282 17.61 4.88 -10.01
N ALA A 283 16.87 5.79 -10.65
CA ALA A 283 15.90 5.47 -11.70
C ALA A 283 16.51 5.78 -13.07
N PRO A 284 16.41 4.88 -14.06
CA PRO A 284 16.95 5.13 -15.39
C PRO A 284 16.13 6.17 -16.16
N GLY A 285 16.76 6.83 -17.12
CA GLY A 285 16.08 7.69 -18.09
C GLY A 285 16.82 8.99 -18.41
N SER A 286 16.17 9.80 -19.23
CA SER A 286 16.62 11.15 -19.59
C SER A 286 15.68 12.20 -19.01
N PRO A 287 16.21 13.28 -18.39
CA PRO A 287 15.39 14.37 -17.89
C PRO A 287 14.43 14.96 -18.91
N VAL A 288 14.87 15.09 -20.17
CA VAL A 288 14.06 15.66 -21.27
C VAL A 288 12.88 14.76 -21.60
N ALA A 289 13.12 13.44 -21.72
CA ALA A 289 12.07 12.47 -22.01
C ALA A 289 11.03 12.37 -20.89
N ILE A 290 11.45 12.56 -19.63
CA ILE A 290 10.54 12.59 -18.47
C ILE A 290 9.75 13.91 -18.45
N ALA A 291 10.42 15.06 -18.60
CA ALA A 291 9.77 16.37 -18.62
C ALA A 291 8.65 16.44 -19.66
N ALA A 292 8.87 15.87 -20.84
CA ALA A 292 7.89 15.78 -21.92
C ALA A 292 6.60 15.02 -21.54
N LYS A 293 6.64 14.14 -20.53
CA LYS A 293 5.49 13.36 -20.05
C LYS A 293 4.75 14.02 -18.88
N LEU A 294 5.34 15.00 -18.20
CA LEU A 294 4.77 15.58 -16.98
C LEU A 294 3.57 16.48 -17.24
N PHE A 295 3.60 17.23 -18.34
CA PHE A 295 2.59 18.23 -18.61
C PHE A 295 1.39 17.65 -19.35
N ASN A 296 0.35 17.31 -18.59
CA ASN A 296 -0.93 16.84 -19.11
C ASN A 296 -2.01 17.92 -18.99
N ARG A 297 -2.37 18.55 -20.13
CA ARG A 297 -3.43 19.59 -20.19
C ARG A 297 -4.82 19.04 -19.87
N ASP A 298 -5.04 17.74 -20.04
CA ASP A 298 -6.34 17.10 -19.89
C ASP A 298 -6.61 16.63 -18.45
N SER A 299 -5.69 16.90 -17.51
CA SER A 299 -5.90 16.56 -16.09
C SER A 299 -7.10 17.32 -15.53
N ALA A 300 -8.03 16.60 -14.89
CA ALA A 300 -9.26 17.17 -14.33
C ALA A 300 -9.04 18.29 -13.28
N THR A 301 -7.83 18.38 -12.73
CA THR A 301 -7.45 19.42 -11.77
C THR A 301 -6.61 20.55 -12.37
N PHE A 302 -6.26 20.46 -13.66
CA PHE A 302 -5.54 21.49 -14.38
C PHE A 302 -6.47 22.69 -14.62
N ARG A 303 -6.27 23.77 -13.87
CA ARG A 303 -6.99 25.04 -14.07
C ARG A 303 -6.16 26.03 -14.89
N SER A 304 -4.99 26.39 -14.36
CA SER A 304 -4.03 27.27 -15.04
C SER A 304 -2.63 26.65 -15.04
N GLY A 305 -2.26 25.95 -13.95
CA GLY A 305 -0.94 25.36 -13.79
C GLY A 305 0.19 26.40 -13.79
N GLN A 306 -0.13 27.69 -13.63
CA GLN A 306 0.82 28.78 -13.72
C GLN A 306 1.36 29.14 -12.35
N ILE A 307 2.65 29.46 -12.29
CA ILE A 307 3.32 30.06 -11.14
C ILE A 307 2.84 31.51 -10.99
N GLY A 308 2.58 31.95 -9.76
CA GLY A 308 2.39 33.37 -9.47
C GLY A 308 1.00 33.93 -9.70
N GLY A 309 0.00 33.06 -9.88
CA GLY A 309 -1.39 33.47 -10.08
C GLY A 309 -1.92 34.35 -8.95
N PHE A 310 -1.36 34.23 -7.74
CA PHE A 310 -1.77 35.04 -6.60
C PHE A 310 -1.61 36.55 -6.78
N ARG A 311 -0.65 37.04 -7.57
CA ARG A 311 -0.49 38.48 -7.80
C ARG A 311 -1.70 39.12 -8.48
N GLN A 312 -2.39 38.35 -9.32
CA GLN A 312 -3.55 38.82 -10.06
C GLN A 312 -4.83 38.68 -9.22
N ALA A 313 -4.86 37.73 -8.29
CA ALA A 313 -6.04 37.38 -7.52
C ALA A 313 -6.13 38.08 -6.14
N MET A 314 -5.00 38.59 -5.62
CA MET A 314 -4.92 39.15 -4.27
C MET A 314 -4.54 40.63 -4.29
N ALA A 315 -5.07 41.40 -3.32
CA ALA A 315 -4.64 42.77 -3.11
C ALA A 315 -3.21 42.82 -2.54
N ALA A 316 -2.44 43.83 -2.94
CA ALA A 316 -1.05 43.99 -2.50
C ALA A 316 -0.92 44.08 -0.96
N VAL A 317 -1.90 44.67 -0.29
CA VAL A 317 -1.94 44.78 1.18
C VAL A 317 -2.09 43.42 1.87
N ASP A 318 -2.87 42.49 1.30
CA ASP A 318 -3.02 41.14 1.85
C ASP A 318 -1.76 40.31 1.63
N ILE A 319 -1.09 40.48 0.48
CA ILE A 319 0.20 39.84 0.20
C ILE A 319 1.25 40.34 1.21
N ALA A 320 1.37 41.66 1.39
CA ALA A 320 2.31 42.25 2.34
C ALA A 320 2.03 41.78 3.78
N ARG A 321 0.76 41.77 4.22
CA ARG A 321 0.36 41.24 5.52
C ARG A 321 0.76 39.78 5.69
N PHE A 322 0.49 38.93 4.69
CA PHE A 322 0.85 37.52 4.77
C PHE A 322 2.36 37.35 4.92
N VAL A 323 3.15 38.04 4.10
CA VAL A 323 4.61 37.96 4.12
C VAL A 323 5.16 38.40 5.48
N GLU A 324 4.69 39.53 6.00
CA GLU A 324 5.11 40.07 7.30
C GLU A 324 4.92 39.06 8.44
N HIS A 325 3.79 38.35 8.48
CA HIS A 325 3.44 37.42 9.55
C HIS A 325 3.96 35.99 9.33
N ASN A 326 4.54 35.67 8.17
CA ASN A 326 4.94 34.31 7.78
C ASN A 326 6.36 34.23 7.20
N GLN A 327 7.25 35.14 7.62
CA GLN A 327 8.63 35.18 7.13
C GLN A 327 9.38 33.88 7.38
N ASP A 328 9.17 33.26 8.55
CA ASP A 328 9.79 32.00 8.91
C ASP A 328 9.34 30.86 7.98
N LEU A 329 8.03 30.74 7.71
CA LEU A 329 7.48 29.75 6.80
C LEU A 329 8.01 29.93 5.37
N LEU A 330 8.05 31.17 4.88
CA LEU A 330 8.60 31.48 3.55
C LEU A 330 10.10 31.18 3.49
N SER A 331 10.86 31.55 4.52
CA SER A 331 12.28 31.26 4.62
C SER A 331 12.57 29.76 4.63
N THR A 332 11.83 28.97 5.41
CA THR A 332 11.95 27.51 5.46
C THR A 332 11.64 26.87 4.10
N LEU A 333 10.60 27.34 3.41
CA LEU A 333 10.29 26.86 2.06
C LEU A 333 11.29 27.36 1.01
N GLY A 334 12.00 28.46 1.29
CA GLY A 334 13.02 29.08 0.45
C GLY A 334 12.50 30.21 -0.43
N TYR A 335 11.29 30.71 -0.22
CA TYR A 335 10.69 31.77 -1.04
C TYR A 335 11.11 33.19 -0.61
N PRO A 336 11.05 34.18 -1.52
CA PRO A 336 11.37 35.57 -1.21
C PRO A 336 10.48 36.19 -0.13
N LEU A 337 11.07 37.08 0.68
CA LEU A 337 10.40 37.78 1.79
C LEU A 337 9.92 39.19 1.43
N ASP A 338 10.03 39.58 0.16
CA ASP A 338 9.54 40.86 -0.37
C ASP A 338 8.18 40.69 -1.09
N GLY A 339 7.62 39.49 -1.03
CA GLY A 339 6.42 39.12 -1.78
C GLY A 339 6.66 39.05 -3.29
N SER A 340 7.92 39.00 -3.76
CA SER A 340 8.30 38.65 -5.14
C SER A 340 7.99 37.17 -5.45
N ILE A 341 8.06 36.76 -6.72
CA ILE A 341 7.96 35.34 -7.11
C ILE A 341 9.31 34.98 -7.69
N ASP A 342 9.95 33.99 -7.10
CA ASP A 342 11.12 33.33 -7.65
C ASP A 342 11.14 31.86 -7.21
N LEU A 343 12.05 31.10 -7.76
CA LEU A 343 12.33 29.74 -7.34
C LEU A 343 12.91 29.71 -5.93
N PRO A 344 12.67 28.64 -5.15
CA PRO A 344 13.23 28.52 -3.81
C PRO A 344 14.75 28.68 -3.78
N ALA A 345 15.26 29.51 -2.88
CA ALA A 345 16.69 29.81 -2.75
C ALA A 345 17.52 28.58 -2.36
N ASN A 346 16.94 27.70 -1.54
CA ASN A 346 17.57 26.46 -1.06
C ASN A 346 17.44 25.27 -2.03
N ARG A 347 16.87 25.47 -3.24
CA ARG A 347 16.67 24.39 -4.21
C ARG A 347 17.94 23.63 -4.58
N ARG A 348 19.07 24.33 -4.74
CA ARG A 348 20.35 23.71 -5.12
C ARG A 348 20.87 22.79 -4.00
N VAL A 349 20.74 23.21 -2.75
CA VAL A 349 21.08 22.39 -1.58
C VAL A 349 20.21 21.15 -1.53
N ARG A 350 18.88 21.31 -1.72
CA ARG A 350 17.92 20.20 -1.74
C ARG A 350 18.19 19.21 -2.87
N GLN A 351 18.54 19.70 -4.06
CA GLN A 351 18.90 18.88 -5.22
C GLN A 351 20.18 18.06 -4.98
N ALA A 352 21.15 18.59 -4.24
CA ALA A 352 22.42 17.91 -3.95
C ALA A 352 22.38 17.03 -2.68
N SER A 353 21.35 17.17 -1.83
CA SER A 353 21.27 16.43 -0.56
C SER A 353 21.02 14.95 -0.80
N PRO A 354 21.81 14.02 -0.22
CA PRO A 354 21.56 12.60 -0.42
C PRO A 354 20.36 12.08 0.36
N LEU A 355 19.74 11.02 -0.16
CA LEU A 355 18.76 10.26 0.60
C LEU A 355 19.48 9.29 1.55
N ARG A 356 18.99 9.19 2.78
CA ARG A 356 19.43 8.19 3.77
C ARG A 356 18.23 7.41 4.27
N TYR A 357 18.40 6.10 4.35
CA TYR A 357 17.36 5.17 4.77
C TYR A 357 17.73 4.55 6.12
N ALA A 358 16.71 4.21 6.91
CA ALA A 358 16.90 3.37 8.07
C ALA A 358 17.39 1.98 7.62
N THR A 359 18.41 1.46 8.32
CA THR A 359 19.00 0.13 8.08
C THR A 359 18.16 -0.99 8.70
N GLU A 360 17.39 -0.68 9.74
CA GLU A 360 16.54 -1.63 10.46
C GLU A 360 15.22 -1.86 9.70
N THR A 361 14.92 -3.11 9.35
CA THR A 361 13.69 -3.49 8.62
C THR A 361 12.66 -4.20 9.50
N PHE A 362 13.01 -4.56 10.74
CA PHE A 362 12.19 -5.30 11.71
C PHE A 362 11.52 -6.58 11.16
N ASP A 363 11.92 -7.08 9.99
CA ASP A 363 11.30 -8.24 9.34
C ASP A 363 11.49 -9.52 10.18
N GLU A 364 12.61 -9.64 10.89
CA GLU A 364 12.90 -10.74 11.84
C GLU A 364 12.36 -10.47 13.27
N THR A 365 11.54 -9.42 13.46
CA THR A 365 10.90 -9.14 14.75
C THR A 365 9.43 -9.56 14.70
N PRO A 366 9.00 -10.54 15.52
CA PRO A 366 7.59 -10.85 15.70
C PRO A 366 6.83 -9.63 16.23
N ILE A 367 5.81 -9.19 15.50
CA ILE A 367 4.99 -8.04 15.87
C ILE A 367 3.54 -8.48 16.00
N LEU A 368 2.98 -8.40 17.21
CA LEU A 368 1.55 -8.61 17.44
C LEU A 368 0.77 -7.48 16.77
N LEU A 369 -0.03 -7.83 15.76
CA LEU A 369 -0.91 -6.90 15.06
C LEU A 369 -2.26 -6.82 15.76
N GLU A 370 -2.82 -7.96 16.14
CA GLU A 370 -4.13 -8.07 16.79
C GLU A 370 -4.17 -9.29 17.70
N GLY A 371 -4.68 -9.12 18.92
CA GLY A 371 -4.81 -10.19 19.89
C GLY A 371 -6.21 -10.81 19.88
N ASP A 372 -6.28 -12.11 20.18
CA ASP A 372 -7.52 -12.86 20.41
C ASP A 372 -8.57 -12.72 19.29
N PHE A 373 -8.13 -12.71 18.03
CA PHE A 373 -9.02 -12.81 16.89
C PHE A 373 -9.32 -14.28 16.62
N PHE A 374 -10.54 -14.74 16.95
CA PHE A 374 -10.94 -16.16 16.83
C PHE A 374 -9.95 -17.12 17.52
N SER A 375 -9.61 -16.84 18.78
CA SER A 375 -8.66 -17.64 19.57
C SER A 375 -7.25 -17.68 18.99
N CYS A 376 -6.89 -16.73 18.13
CA CYS A 376 -5.56 -16.58 17.56
C CYS A 376 -5.01 -15.16 17.78
N ASN A 377 -3.71 -15.07 18.01
CA ASN A 377 -2.95 -13.84 17.88
C ASN A 377 -2.50 -13.68 16.43
N LEU A 378 -2.78 -12.54 15.81
CA LEU A 378 -2.31 -12.22 14.46
C LEU A 378 -0.94 -11.54 14.57
N VAL A 379 0.09 -12.16 14.01
CA VAL A 379 1.48 -11.72 14.16
C VAL A 379 2.13 -11.54 12.81
N ARG A 380 2.81 -10.41 12.61
CA ARG A 380 3.72 -10.18 11.50
C ARG A 380 5.09 -10.75 11.83
N PHE A 381 5.66 -11.55 10.93
CA PHE A 381 7.01 -12.07 11.04
C PHE A 381 7.52 -12.49 9.64
N ARG A 382 8.80 -12.25 9.32
CA ARG A 382 9.44 -12.65 8.05
C ARG A 382 8.64 -12.32 6.80
N ARG A 383 8.15 -11.09 6.71
CA ARG A 383 7.33 -10.59 5.59
C ARG A 383 6.06 -11.41 5.32
N ARG A 384 5.50 -12.02 6.37
CA ARG A 384 4.26 -12.79 6.32
C ARG A 384 3.43 -12.55 7.58
N LEU A 385 2.14 -12.77 7.49
CA LEU A 385 1.24 -12.72 8.63
C LEU A 385 0.85 -14.13 9.04
N TYR A 386 0.91 -14.42 10.33
CA TYR A 386 0.59 -15.72 10.91
C TYR A 386 -0.53 -15.57 11.94
N ALA A 387 -1.43 -16.55 11.98
CA ALA A 387 -2.37 -16.72 13.08
C ALA A 387 -1.81 -17.75 14.06
N LEU A 388 -1.46 -17.30 15.26
CA LEU A 388 -0.93 -18.13 16.35
C LEU A 388 -2.04 -18.50 17.33
N PRO A 389 -2.40 -19.78 17.45
CA PRO A 389 -3.44 -20.20 18.40
C PRO A 389 -3.04 -19.86 19.83
N LEU A 390 -3.98 -19.34 20.62
CA LEU A 390 -3.73 -19.00 22.02
C LEU A 390 -3.35 -20.24 22.86
N GLN A 391 -3.78 -21.43 22.44
CA GLN A 391 -3.51 -22.70 23.13
C GLN A 391 -2.03 -23.12 23.06
N VAL A 392 -1.24 -22.59 22.11
CA VAL A 392 0.21 -22.88 22.05
C VAL A 392 0.94 -22.26 23.25
N GLY A 393 0.37 -21.23 23.88
CA GLY A 393 1.04 -20.47 24.92
C GLY A 393 2.16 -19.59 24.35
N ALA A 394 3.22 -19.37 25.14
CA ALA A 394 4.35 -18.55 24.71
C ALA A 394 5.23 -19.30 23.69
N VAL A 395 5.38 -18.72 22.49
CA VAL A 395 6.19 -19.27 21.39
C VAL A 395 7.24 -18.24 20.98
N ASP A 396 8.51 -18.65 20.86
CA ASP A 396 9.53 -17.82 20.19
C ASP A 396 9.56 -18.15 18.69
N LEU A 397 8.89 -17.32 17.89
CA LEU A 397 8.82 -17.49 16.43
C LEU A 397 10.19 -17.52 15.76
N ARG A 398 11.23 -16.92 16.36
CA ARG A 398 12.58 -16.89 15.79
C ARG A 398 13.28 -18.25 15.91
N ALA A 399 12.84 -19.08 16.85
CA ALA A 399 13.33 -20.44 17.03
C ALA A 399 12.56 -21.47 16.18
N CYS A 400 11.45 -21.06 15.54
CA CYS A 400 10.66 -21.95 14.69
C CYS A 400 11.39 -22.24 13.37
N SER A 401 11.38 -23.51 12.97
CA SER A 401 11.78 -23.94 11.63
C SER A 401 10.77 -23.49 10.56
N GLU A 402 11.21 -23.42 9.31
CA GLU A 402 10.35 -23.10 8.16
C GLU A 402 9.15 -24.07 8.05
N ALA A 403 9.34 -25.34 8.40
CA ALA A 403 8.25 -26.33 8.42
C ALA A 403 7.19 -26.02 9.48
N GLN A 404 7.61 -25.60 10.68
CA GLN A 404 6.70 -25.18 11.75
C GLN A 404 5.95 -23.90 11.38
N LEU A 405 6.63 -22.92 10.78
CA LEU A 405 6.00 -21.69 10.32
C LEU A 405 5.02 -21.94 9.16
N ALA A 406 5.36 -22.83 8.23
CA ALA A 406 4.50 -23.19 7.11
C ALA A 406 3.20 -23.89 7.54
N ALA A 407 3.20 -24.52 8.72
CA ALA A 407 2.02 -25.20 9.25
C ALA A 407 1.01 -24.20 9.88
N LEU A 408 1.44 -22.98 10.21
CA LEU A 408 0.56 -21.93 10.73
C LEU A 408 -0.32 -21.34 9.62
N PRO A 409 -1.61 -21.04 9.88
CA PRO A 409 -2.42 -20.25 8.96
C PRO A 409 -1.75 -18.91 8.71
N SER A 410 -1.55 -18.58 7.44
CA SER A 410 -0.81 -17.39 7.07
C SER A 410 -1.31 -16.77 5.78
N ALA A 411 -1.13 -15.44 5.65
CA ALA A 411 -1.55 -14.69 4.48
C ALA A 411 -0.65 -13.46 4.25
N SER A 412 -0.92 -12.75 3.15
CA SER A 412 -0.18 -11.54 2.77
C SER A 412 -0.81 -10.25 3.32
N SER A 413 -2.07 -10.32 3.78
CA SER A 413 -2.77 -9.20 4.39
C SER A 413 -3.64 -9.64 5.57
N ILE A 414 -3.90 -8.71 6.50
CA ILE A 414 -4.76 -8.98 7.66
C ILE A 414 -6.17 -9.37 7.19
N GLY A 415 -6.69 -8.70 6.15
CA GLY A 415 -8.01 -9.01 5.59
C GLY A 415 -8.11 -10.45 5.08
N GLU A 416 -7.11 -10.91 4.32
CA GLU A 416 -7.02 -12.31 3.86
C GLU A 416 -6.90 -13.29 5.03
N LEU A 417 -6.05 -12.98 6.01
CA LEU A 417 -5.87 -13.85 7.18
C LEU A 417 -7.16 -13.98 7.99
N LYS A 418 -7.86 -12.86 8.21
CA LYS A 418 -9.16 -12.82 8.88
C LYS A 418 -10.23 -13.57 8.08
N ALA A 419 -10.28 -13.38 6.76
CA ALA A 419 -11.19 -14.11 5.89
C ALA A 419 -10.91 -15.62 5.93
N LEU A 420 -9.64 -16.03 5.96
CA LEU A 420 -9.22 -17.42 6.07
C LEU A 420 -9.70 -18.05 7.39
N LEU A 421 -9.69 -17.28 8.48
CA LEU A 421 -10.22 -17.70 9.79
C LEU A 421 -11.77 -17.70 9.83
N LEU A 422 -12.42 -16.75 9.15
CA LEU A 422 -13.88 -16.57 9.12
C LEU A 422 -14.63 -17.54 8.19
N LEU A 423 -14.13 -17.76 6.97
CA LEU A 423 -14.78 -18.60 5.95
C LEU A 423 -14.67 -20.10 6.25
N GLY A 424 -13.86 -20.47 7.24
CA GLY A 424 -13.67 -21.86 7.67
C GLY A 424 -14.73 -22.39 8.64
N ARG A 425 -15.99 -21.93 8.62
CA ARG A 425 -17.02 -22.28 9.64
C ARG A 425 -17.31 -23.78 9.82
N SER A 426 -17.16 -24.62 8.78
CA SER A 426 -17.23 -26.10 8.89
C SER A 426 -15.87 -26.75 9.18
N ALA A 427 -14.79 -25.99 9.06
CA ALA A 427 -13.41 -26.40 9.28
C ALA A 427 -12.82 -25.86 10.58
N VAL A 428 -13.58 -25.19 11.46
CA VAL A 428 -13.06 -24.67 12.75
C VAL A 428 -12.74 -25.82 13.71
N GLU A 429 -13.56 -26.87 13.76
CA GLU A 429 -13.28 -28.05 14.59
C GLU A 429 -12.17 -28.93 13.98
N GLU A 430 -12.14 -29.10 12.65
CA GLU A 430 -11.03 -29.77 11.94
C GLU A 430 -9.72 -28.97 12.02
N ARG A 431 -9.78 -27.64 11.95
CA ARG A 431 -8.62 -26.77 12.19
C ARG A 431 -8.28 -26.67 13.65
N GLN A 432 -9.17 -26.93 14.60
CA GLN A 432 -8.77 -27.03 16.00
C GLN A 432 -7.84 -28.23 16.18
N VAL A 433 -8.06 -29.32 15.45
CA VAL A 433 -7.11 -30.45 15.37
C VAL A 433 -5.82 -30.04 14.68
N VAL A 434 -5.86 -29.36 13.52
CA VAL A 434 -4.63 -28.88 12.83
C VAL A 434 -3.88 -27.86 13.69
N LEU A 435 -4.55 -26.91 14.33
CA LEU A 435 -3.97 -25.89 15.21
C LEU A 435 -3.46 -26.52 16.50
N GLN A 436 -4.12 -27.54 17.05
CA GLN A 436 -3.59 -28.36 18.15
C GLN A 436 -2.35 -29.14 17.71
N GLU A 437 -2.33 -29.69 16.50
CA GLU A 437 -1.19 -30.42 15.95
C GLU A 437 -0.01 -29.47 15.69
N VAL A 438 -0.27 -28.29 15.14
CA VAL A 438 0.70 -27.20 15.00
C VAL A 438 1.17 -26.73 16.38
N SER A 439 0.28 -26.64 17.37
CA SER A 439 0.65 -26.35 18.76
C SER A 439 1.60 -27.41 19.33
N ARG A 440 1.33 -28.71 19.09
CA ARG A 440 2.22 -29.81 19.49
C ARG A 440 3.57 -29.74 18.79
N LEU A 441 3.58 -29.48 17.49
CA LEU A 441 4.80 -29.30 16.68
C LEU A 441 5.63 -28.11 17.15
N LEU A 442 5.00 -27.03 17.61
CA LEU A 442 5.67 -25.83 18.13
C LEU A 442 6.20 -26.01 19.56
N VAL A 443 5.50 -26.77 20.41
CA VAL A 443 5.88 -27.00 21.82
C VAL A 443 6.87 -28.16 21.99
N GLY A 444 7.05 -29.01 20.97
CA GLY A 444 8.04 -30.11 21.01
C GLY A 444 7.72 -31.20 22.03
N ARG A 445 6.47 -31.34 22.47
CA ARG A 445 6.03 -32.37 23.41
C ARG A 445 5.13 -33.41 22.74
N SER A 446 5.60 -34.65 22.69
CA SER A 446 4.76 -35.83 22.56
C SER A 446 3.97 -36.00 23.86
N ALA A 447 2.69 -35.62 23.88
CA ALA A 447 1.82 -35.96 25.00
C ALA A 447 0.93 -37.14 24.58
N GLU A 448 1.04 -38.25 25.30
CA GLU A 448 0.10 -39.36 25.19
C GLU A 448 -1.33 -38.87 25.53
N PRO A 449 -2.37 -39.39 24.87
CA PRO A 449 -3.74 -38.99 25.16
C PRO A 449 -4.13 -39.45 26.57
N GLU A 450 -4.56 -38.52 27.43
CA GLU A 450 -5.13 -38.85 28.74
C GLU A 450 -6.40 -39.70 28.55
N GLU A 451 -6.34 -40.98 28.92
CA GLU A 451 -7.49 -41.88 29.02
C GLU A 451 -8.32 -41.54 30.28
N GLY A 452 -9.12 -40.48 30.22
CA GLY A 452 -10.05 -40.11 31.29
C GLY A 452 -11.28 -39.36 30.78
N PRO A 453 -12.42 -39.42 31.50
CA PRO A 453 -13.61 -38.63 31.18
C PRO A 453 -13.32 -37.13 31.32
N SER A 454 -13.29 -36.40 30.20
CA SER A 454 -13.14 -34.94 30.21
C SER A 454 -14.52 -34.28 30.14
N LEU A 455 -14.83 -33.38 31.08
CA LEU A 455 -16.03 -32.55 30.99
C LEU A 455 -15.91 -31.62 29.77
N VAL A 456 -16.88 -31.70 28.85
CA VAL A 456 -16.94 -30.92 27.61
C VAL A 456 -17.75 -29.66 27.82
N THR A 457 -18.95 -29.80 28.41
CA THR A 457 -19.88 -28.68 28.63
C THR A 457 -21.00 -29.08 29.60
N THR A 458 -21.92 -28.16 29.88
CA THR A 458 -23.20 -28.42 30.54
C THR A 458 -24.34 -27.95 29.64
N TYR A 459 -25.35 -28.79 29.42
CA TYR A 459 -26.46 -28.52 28.50
C TYR A 459 -27.81 -28.98 29.08
N ASN A 460 -28.77 -28.07 29.20
CA ASN A 460 -30.17 -28.32 29.61
C ASN A 460 -30.34 -29.26 30.83
N GLY A 461 -29.57 -29.01 31.90
CA GLY A 461 -29.58 -29.82 33.13
C GLY A 461 -28.73 -31.10 33.09
N PHE A 462 -27.89 -31.27 32.07
CA PHE A 462 -26.91 -32.36 31.95
C PHE A 462 -25.47 -31.85 31.97
N ASN A 463 -24.56 -32.62 32.57
CA ASN A 463 -23.12 -32.50 32.39
C ASN A 463 -22.69 -33.42 31.24
N VAL A 464 -22.00 -32.87 30.24
CA VAL A 464 -21.58 -33.60 29.05
C VAL A 464 -20.10 -33.95 29.15
N PHE A 465 -19.78 -35.24 29.15
CA PHE A 465 -18.43 -35.76 29.20
C PHE A 465 -18.04 -36.39 27.86
N ARG A 466 -16.76 -36.30 27.49
CA ARG A 466 -16.18 -37.08 26.42
C ARG A 466 -15.44 -38.26 27.03
N ILE A 467 -15.86 -39.46 26.67
CA ILE A 467 -15.17 -40.71 27.00
C ILE A 467 -14.90 -41.43 25.68
N GLN A 468 -13.62 -41.61 25.33
CA GLN A 468 -13.21 -42.16 24.04
C GLN A 468 -13.85 -41.39 22.85
N GLN A 469 -14.53 -42.07 21.94
CA GLN A 469 -15.17 -41.54 20.72
C GLN A 469 -16.69 -41.33 20.89
N ARG A 470 -17.13 -40.99 22.11
CA ARG A 470 -18.55 -40.82 22.47
C ARG A 470 -18.73 -39.65 23.43
N PHE A 471 -19.89 -39.02 23.34
CA PHE A 471 -20.36 -38.01 24.29
C PHE A 471 -21.39 -38.64 25.22
N ILE A 472 -21.25 -38.37 26.52
CA ILE A 472 -22.12 -38.89 27.57
C ILE A 472 -22.73 -37.70 28.31
N GLY A 473 -24.05 -37.56 28.24
CA GLY A 473 -24.82 -36.60 29.02
C GLY A 473 -25.29 -37.23 30.32
N LEU A 474 -24.95 -36.64 31.45
CA LEU A 474 -25.38 -37.06 32.79
C LEU A 474 -26.26 -36.01 33.44
N ARG A 475 -27.49 -36.38 33.84
CA ARG A 475 -28.44 -35.44 34.44
C ARG A 475 -27.93 -34.96 35.79
N GLN A 476 -27.81 -33.64 35.96
CA GLN A 476 -27.28 -33.02 37.18
C GLN A 476 -28.14 -33.34 38.42
N ALA A 477 -29.46 -33.44 38.24
CA ALA A 477 -30.40 -33.77 39.32
C ALA A 477 -30.28 -35.22 39.83
N ALA A 478 -29.58 -36.10 39.12
CA ALA A 478 -29.45 -37.51 39.49
C ALA A 478 -28.36 -37.75 40.56
N GLY A 479 -27.62 -36.72 40.98
CA GLY A 479 -26.59 -36.81 42.02
C GLY A 479 -25.26 -37.40 41.52
N PRO A 480 -24.33 -37.72 42.44
CA PRO A 480 -23.02 -38.27 42.08
C PRO A 480 -23.17 -39.65 41.42
N MET A 481 -22.69 -39.78 40.18
CA MET A 481 -22.72 -41.01 39.41
C MET A 481 -21.32 -41.63 39.31
N ASP A 482 -21.22 -42.91 39.64
CA ASP A 482 -20.04 -43.72 39.38
C ASP A 482 -20.02 -44.17 37.90
N LEU A 483 -19.04 -43.65 37.15
CA LEU A 483 -18.81 -43.93 35.73
C LEU A 483 -17.79 -45.06 35.51
N SER A 484 -17.39 -45.77 36.57
CA SER A 484 -16.49 -46.92 36.44
C SER A 484 -17.20 -48.11 35.78
N GLY A 485 -16.50 -48.75 34.82
CA GLY A 485 -16.99 -49.92 34.09
C GLY A 485 -17.26 -49.66 32.61
N SER A 486 -17.66 -50.70 31.89
CA SER A 486 -17.93 -50.61 30.44
C SER A 486 -19.24 -49.86 30.15
N LEU A 487 -19.37 -49.29 28.95
CA LEU A 487 -20.56 -48.56 28.51
C LEU A 487 -21.87 -49.37 28.67
N GLN A 488 -21.80 -50.68 28.42
CA GLN A 488 -22.94 -51.60 28.62
C GLN A 488 -23.33 -51.75 30.10
N THR A 489 -22.36 -51.62 31.01
CA THR A 489 -22.60 -51.67 32.46
C THR A 489 -23.27 -50.39 32.94
N LEU A 490 -22.85 -49.23 32.40
CA LEU A 490 -23.44 -47.93 32.72
C LEU A 490 -24.90 -47.81 32.24
N LEU A 491 -25.19 -48.30 31.03
CA LEU A 491 -26.56 -48.33 30.48
C LEU A 491 -27.53 -49.24 31.25
N LYS A 492 -27.01 -50.25 31.98
CA LYS A 492 -27.81 -51.08 32.89
C LYS A 492 -27.96 -50.46 34.27
N ARG A 493 -26.98 -49.65 34.68
CA ARG A 493 -26.89 -49.06 36.03
C ARG A 493 -27.72 -47.79 36.17
N TYR A 494 -27.85 -46.99 35.11
CA TYR A 494 -28.57 -45.73 35.12
C TYR A 494 -29.73 -45.73 34.11
N PRO A 495 -30.88 -45.15 34.46
CA PRO A 495 -32.00 -45.01 33.52
C PRO A 495 -31.61 -44.09 32.36
N THR A 496 -32.18 -44.34 31.18
CA THR A 496 -31.90 -43.57 29.96
C THR A 496 -32.35 -42.11 30.03
N SER A 497 -33.15 -41.75 31.05
CA SER A 497 -33.48 -40.35 31.34
C SER A 497 -32.32 -39.57 31.97
N ASP A 498 -31.37 -40.28 32.59
CA ASP A 498 -30.34 -39.69 33.43
C ASP A 498 -28.93 -39.89 32.85
N LEU A 499 -28.79 -40.87 31.95
CA LEU A 499 -27.57 -41.13 31.18
C LEU A 499 -27.91 -41.28 29.70
N LEU A 500 -27.41 -40.33 28.90
CA LEU A 500 -27.56 -40.29 27.44
C LEU A 500 -26.19 -40.46 26.79
N ILE A 501 -26.11 -41.23 25.70
CA ILE A 501 -24.87 -41.46 24.97
C ILE A 501 -25.12 -41.19 23.49
N ALA A 502 -24.20 -40.47 22.87
CA ALA A 502 -24.25 -40.16 21.46
C ALA A 502 -22.85 -40.22 20.82
N ARG A 503 -22.81 -40.27 19.49
CA ARG A 503 -21.56 -40.20 18.72
C ARG A 503 -21.11 -38.76 18.52
N THR A 504 -22.06 -37.82 18.46
CA THR A 504 -21.82 -36.39 18.31
C THR A 504 -22.50 -35.60 19.43
N LEU A 505 -22.10 -34.34 19.62
CA LEU A 505 -22.76 -33.44 20.57
C LEU A 505 -24.18 -33.08 20.12
N ASP A 506 -24.40 -32.93 18.81
CA ASP A 506 -25.72 -32.60 18.27
C ASP A 506 -26.73 -33.72 18.52
N GLU A 507 -26.34 -34.99 18.28
CA GLU A 507 -27.17 -36.15 18.59
C GLU A 507 -27.45 -36.22 20.11
N LEU A 508 -26.48 -35.84 20.95
CA LEU A 508 -26.69 -35.77 22.40
C LEU A 508 -27.65 -34.65 22.79
N ALA A 509 -27.54 -33.48 22.17
CA ALA A 509 -28.43 -32.34 22.39
C ALA A 509 -29.86 -32.67 21.96
N GLU A 510 -30.05 -33.31 20.81
CA GLU A 510 -31.35 -33.82 20.34
C GLU A 510 -31.96 -34.86 21.30
N HIS A 511 -31.13 -35.71 21.90
CA HIS A 511 -31.55 -36.64 22.95
C HIS A 511 -31.99 -35.91 24.24
N ILE A 512 -31.23 -34.89 24.64
CA ILE A 512 -31.52 -34.09 25.84
C ILE A 512 -32.80 -33.25 25.66
N ASP A 513 -33.01 -32.69 24.46
CA ASP A 513 -34.15 -31.84 24.13
C ASP A 513 -35.41 -32.65 23.78
N GLY A 514 -35.34 -33.98 23.82
CA GLY A 514 -36.49 -34.88 23.66
C GLY A 514 -36.94 -35.09 22.22
N LEU A 515 -36.23 -34.55 21.22
CA LEU A 515 -36.60 -34.63 19.80
C LEU A 515 -36.41 -36.03 19.20
N SER A 516 -35.56 -36.88 19.80
CA SER A 516 -35.35 -38.28 19.37
C SER A 516 -36.38 -39.28 19.89
N MET A 517 -37.18 -38.94 20.92
CA MET A 517 -38.25 -39.85 21.38
C MET A 517 -39.42 -39.99 20.39
N VAL A 518 -39.55 -39.07 19.42
CA VAL A 518 -40.56 -39.14 18.36
C VAL A 518 -40.15 -40.13 17.25
N MET A 519 -38.87 -40.52 17.15
CA MET A 519 -38.36 -41.43 16.10
C MET A 519 -38.14 -42.88 16.53
N ARG A 520 -38.68 -43.32 17.69
CA ARG A 520 -38.79 -44.75 18.04
C ARG A 520 -40.14 -45.39 17.70
N GLY A 521 -41.05 -44.61 17.09
CA GLY A 521 -42.35 -45.08 16.59
C GLY A 521 -42.37 -45.50 15.11
N TYR A 522 -41.25 -45.42 14.41
CA TYR A 522 -41.13 -45.77 12.98
C TYR A 522 -40.71 -47.23 12.76
N ASP A 523 -41.35 -48.16 13.47
CA ASP A 523 -41.27 -49.59 13.16
C ASP A 523 -42.66 -50.20 12.87
N THR A 524 -43.68 -49.37 12.64
CA THR A 524 -44.96 -49.84 12.11
C THR A 524 -45.60 -48.84 11.15
N ARG A 525 -45.74 -49.30 9.89
CA ARG A 525 -46.62 -48.85 8.80
C ARG A 525 -45.99 -47.93 7.73
N ASN A 526 -45.52 -48.62 6.68
CA ASN A 526 -45.59 -48.21 5.28
C ASN A 526 -46.94 -47.56 4.95
N GLU A 527 -46.91 -46.38 4.32
CA GLU A 527 -47.86 -45.80 3.35
C GLU A 527 -47.78 -44.26 3.44
N GLY A 528 -46.87 -43.61 2.69
CA GLY A 528 -46.78 -42.15 2.66
C GLY A 528 -45.59 -41.50 1.94
N GLU A 529 -44.67 -42.26 1.34
CA GLU A 529 -43.44 -41.71 0.70
C GLU A 529 -43.67 -40.95 -0.63
N SER A 530 -44.86 -40.94 -1.23
CA SER A 530 -45.04 -40.29 -2.53
C SER A 530 -45.31 -38.77 -2.46
N ASP A 531 -45.71 -38.24 -1.31
CA ASP A 531 -46.20 -36.85 -1.21
C ASP A 531 -45.09 -35.85 -0.83
N LEU A 532 -44.09 -36.28 -0.06
CA LEU A 532 -42.92 -35.47 0.30
C LEU A 532 -41.94 -35.29 -0.86
N ASP A 533 -41.77 -36.31 -1.69
CA ASP A 533 -40.85 -36.27 -2.83
C ASP A 533 -41.40 -35.34 -3.94
N GLY A 534 -42.72 -35.24 -4.07
CA GLY A 534 -43.39 -34.25 -4.93
C GLY A 534 -43.18 -32.81 -4.47
N GLN A 535 -43.32 -32.55 -3.16
CA GLN A 535 -43.12 -31.20 -2.60
C GLN A 535 -41.67 -30.71 -2.71
N LEU A 536 -40.70 -31.61 -2.58
CA LEU A 536 -39.27 -31.28 -2.76
C LEU A 536 -38.92 -30.99 -4.23
N GLN A 537 -39.53 -31.70 -5.18
CA GLN A 537 -39.31 -31.45 -6.61
C GLN A 537 -39.95 -30.12 -7.06
N ASP A 538 -41.12 -29.78 -6.55
CA ASP A 538 -41.78 -28.50 -6.86
C ASP A 538 -41.04 -27.31 -6.25
N ALA A 539 -40.54 -27.43 -5.01
CA ALA A 539 -39.71 -26.41 -4.39
C ALA A 539 -38.39 -26.17 -5.15
N ASN A 540 -37.76 -27.24 -5.65
CA ASN A 540 -36.54 -27.13 -6.45
C ASN A 540 -36.79 -26.48 -7.82
N ARG A 541 -37.94 -26.73 -8.46
CA ARG A 541 -38.31 -26.04 -9.72
C ARG A 541 -38.56 -24.55 -9.49
N GLU A 542 -39.24 -24.19 -8.41
CA GLU A 542 -39.49 -22.79 -8.09
C GLU A 542 -38.18 -22.04 -7.81
N LEU A 543 -37.24 -22.67 -7.09
CA LEU A 543 -35.92 -22.08 -6.84
C LEU A 543 -35.11 -21.87 -8.13
N ALA A 544 -35.14 -22.86 -9.03
CA ALA A 544 -34.47 -22.76 -10.33
C ALA A 544 -35.07 -21.63 -11.20
N TYR A 545 -36.39 -21.49 -11.20
CA TYR A 545 -37.10 -20.41 -11.91
C TYR A 545 -36.75 -19.02 -11.36
N GLN A 546 -36.63 -18.88 -10.03
CA GLN A 546 -36.24 -17.61 -9.41
C GLN A 546 -34.78 -17.24 -9.70
N LEU A 547 -33.87 -18.21 -9.76
CA LEU A 547 -32.47 -18.00 -10.13
C LEU A 547 -32.33 -17.56 -11.59
N GLU A 548 -33.07 -18.18 -12.51
CA GLU A 548 -33.06 -17.81 -13.93
C GLU A 548 -33.59 -16.38 -14.14
N ARG A 549 -34.64 -16.00 -13.40
CA ARG A 549 -35.20 -14.64 -13.43
C ARG A 549 -34.26 -13.60 -12.82
N ALA A 550 -33.49 -13.96 -11.79
CA ALA A 550 -32.47 -13.09 -11.20
C ALA A 550 -31.31 -12.87 -12.17
N ASN A 551 -30.82 -13.91 -12.83
CA ASN A 551 -29.76 -13.82 -13.83
C ASN A 551 -30.20 -12.97 -15.03
N ALA A 552 -31.42 -13.15 -15.55
CA ALA A 552 -31.95 -12.31 -16.63
C ALA A 552 -32.05 -10.82 -16.24
N ARG A 553 -32.27 -10.52 -14.95
CA ARG A 553 -32.26 -9.14 -14.43
C ARG A 553 -30.85 -8.56 -14.36
N ILE A 554 -29.87 -9.37 -13.98
CA ILE A 554 -28.46 -8.97 -13.94
C ILE A 554 -27.98 -8.67 -15.36
N ASP A 555 -28.26 -9.55 -16.32
CA ASP A 555 -27.90 -9.35 -17.73
C ASP A 555 -28.54 -8.07 -18.31
N SER A 556 -29.80 -7.81 -17.95
CA SER A 556 -30.50 -6.57 -18.34
C SER A 556 -29.85 -5.32 -17.73
N MET A 557 -29.40 -5.38 -16.47
CA MET A 557 -28.69 -4.28 -15.82
C MET A 557 -27.31 -4.05 -16.44
N GLU A 558 -26.58 -5.12 -16.77
CA GLU A 558 -25.28 -5.01 -17.44
C GLU A 558 -25.40 -4.37 -18.82
N GLN A 559 -26.41 -4.75 -19.61
CA GLN A 559 -26.68 -4.08 -20.89
C GLN A 559 -27.07 -2.61 -20.73
N MET A 560 -27.81 -2.28 -19.66
CA MET A 560 -28.17 -0.89 -19.36
C MET A 560 -26.95 -0.05 -18.96
N LEU A 561 -26.04 -0.62 -18.18
CA LEU A 561 -24.78 0.02 -17.79
C LEU A 561 -23.84 0.20 -18.98
N LEU A 562 -23.75 -0.78 -19.88
CA LEU A 562 -23.03 -0.67 -21.15
C LEU A 562 -23.61 0.42 -22.06
N HIS A 563 -24.93 0.62 -22.05
CA HIS A 563 -25.57 1.70 -22.81
C HIS A 563 -25.33 3.09 -22.21
N LEU A 564 -25.24 3.19 -20.87
CA LEU A 564 -24.97 4.43 -20.14
C LEU A 564 -23.49 4.85 -20.17
N SER A 565 -22.57 3.92 -20.40
CA SER A 565 -21.13 4.17 -20.47
C SER A 565 -20.64 4.64 -21.85
N GLN A 566 -21.47 4.56 -22.91
CA GLN A 566 -21.07 5.04 -24.24
C GLN A 566 -21.08 6.57 -24.37
N PRO A 567 -20.15 7.19 -25.13
CA PRO A 567 -20.15 8.62 -25.42
C PRO A 567 -21.49 9.11 -26.02
N TRP A 568 -21.91 10.32 -25.68
CA TRP A 568 -23.24 10.87 -26.04
C TRP A 568 -23.52 10.90 -27.55
N TRP A 569 -22.50 10.99 -28.40
CA TRP A 569 -22.62 10.99 -29.86
C TRP A 569 -22.91 9.58 -30.45
N GLN A 570 -22.45 8.49 -29.81
CA GLN A 570 -22.79 7.11 -30.21
C GLN A 570 -24.27 6.79 -29.88
N ARG A 571 -24.77 7.31 -28.75
CA ARG A 571 -26.19 7.19 -28.36
C ARG A 571 -27.14 7.96 -29.28
N LEU A 572 -26.66 9.05 -29.88
CA LEU A 572 -27.41 9.81 -30.89
C LEU A 572 -27.48 9.05 -32.22
N TRP A 573 -26.38 8.41 -32.63
CA TRP A 573 -26.30 7.62 -33.86
C TRP A 573 -27.19 6.37 -33.82
N SER A 574 -27.21 5.64 -32.70
CA SER A 574 -28.04 4.43 -32.53
C SER A 574 -29.54 4.73 -32.59
N ARG A 575 -29.97 5.92 -32.14
CA ARG A 575 -31.37 6.38 -32.22
C ARG A 575 -31.79 6.80 -33.63
N ILE A 576 -30.85 7.22 -34.47
CA ILE A 576 -31.13 7.61 -35.86
C ILE A 576 -31.24 6.37 -36.77
N THR A 577 -30.54 5.28 -36.43
CA THR A 577 -30.56 4.02 -37.20
C THR A 577 -31.71 3.07 -36.86
N SER A 578 -32.38 3.24 -35.70
CA SER A 578 -33.52 2.41 -35.30
C SER A 578 -34.86 3.05 -35.67
N LYS A 579 -35.30 2.91 -36.93
CA LYS A 579 -36.72 3.08 -37.32
C LYS A 579 -37.43 1.72 -37.31
N PRO A 580 -38.72 1.65 -36.92
CA PRO A 580 -39.47 0.40 -36.90
C PRO A 580 -39.95 0.05 -38.32
N GLY A 581 -39.51 -1.11 -38.82
CA GLY A 581 -40.20 -1.79 -39.93
C GLY A 581 -41.48 -2.43 -39.38
N GLY A 582 -42.63 -1.99 -39.87
CA GLY A 582 -43.91 -2.60 -39.57
C GLY A 582 -44.07 -3.96 -40.26
N GLN A 583 -44.94 -4.79 -39.70
CA GLN A 583 -45.64 -5.83 -40.44
C GLN A 583 -47.14 -5.71 -40.15
N SER A 584 -47.88 -5.48 -41.24
CA SER A 584 -49.11 -6.21 -41.55
C SER A 584 -48.85 -7.70 -41.62
#